data_AF-A0A0G0FI50-F1
#
_entry.id   AF-A0A0G0FI50-F1
#
_cell.length_a   1.000
_cell.length_b   1.000
_cell.length_c   1.000
_cell.angle_alpha   90.00
_cell.angle_beta   90.00
_cell.angle_gamma   90.00
#
_symmetry.space_group_name_H-M   'P 1'
#
loop_
_entity.id
_entity.type
_entity.pdbx_description
1 polymer ?
#
loop_
_entity_poly.entity_id
_entity_poly.type
_entity_poly.pdbx_seq_one_letter_code
_entity_poly.pdbx_strand_id
1 'polypeptide(L)'
;MKKFLIVFFALVLGTTGGYFTYKYVINKDDSGKSFMWGVTMGPSDLNNYSKSVWSKQAKVAKELGVGWIRLRFDSENIDPFKRNDEEISVLESYGLQTVLIIEQDIRNKGGDNYKDGYKDGSTIAGHYKGKIKYYQMINEGGGETIKAPTMNGQDEDQFDEVKYKSLTDYLRGVSEGITSADPDAKKIVNMGWTHVGYLDKLIKDNISFDMIGIDWYGWMGPIGEKKLENGQLLIDRLKSYNKPLIFMEVNADSDGRTVHEDKQVEFISLMGKWAYENRSFISGFFVLSLFDGINNPNDNAEYFGIVQAKKSSGGTMIPGDPRKSYYTYQEMIKKYTK
;
A
#
# COMPACT_ATOMS: atom_id res chain seq x y z
N MET A 1 -13.70 -49.90 -36.17
CA MET A 1 -12.24 -49.81 -36.01
C MET A 1 -11.68 -48.75 -36.95
N LYS A 2 -10.89 -47.81 -36.39
CA LYS A 2 -9.73 -47.12 -36.99
C LYS A 2 -9.93 -46.21 -38.23
N LYS A 3 -10.22 -44.93 -37.93
CA LYS A 3 -9.45 -43.68 -38.13
C LYS A 3 -8.78 -43.28 -39.49
N PHE A 4 -8.74 -41.93 -39.63
CA PHE A 4 -7.87 -41.03 -40.42
C PHE A 4 -8.34 -40.73 -41.87
N LEU A 5 -8.32 -39.50 -42.43
CA LEU A 5 -8.00 -38.11 -42.03
C LEU A 5 -8.23 -37.22 -43.28
N ILE A 6 -8.21 -35.89 -43.06
CA ILE A 6 -7.88 -34.80 -44.02
C ILE A 6 -9.08 -34.13 -44.67
N VAL A 7 -9.43 -32.93 -44.19
CA VAL A 7 -9.72 -31.79 -45.09
C VAL A 7 -9.05 -30.53 -44.55
N PHE A 8 -8.44 -29.83 -45.50
CA PHE A 8 -7.54 -28.70 -45.42
C PHE A 8 -8.28 -27.37 -45.16
N PHE A 9 -7.48 -26.39 -44.71
CA PHE A 9 -7.75 -24.97 -44.50
C PHE A 9 -8.55 -24.25 -45.61
N ALA A 10 -9.44 -23.33 -45.20
CA ALA A 10 -9.64 -22.07 -45.91
C ALA A 10 -10.02 -20.95 -44.93
N LEU A 11 -9.09 -19.99 -44.80
CA LEU A 11 -9.26 -18.69 -44.16
C LEU A 11 -10.33 -17.85 -44.86
N VAL A 12 -11.25 -17.24 -44.10
CA VAL A 12 -11.76 -15.90 -44.41
C VAL A 12 -11.68 -15.06 -43.14
N LEU A 13 -10.82 -14.07 -43.22
CA LEU A 13 -10.64 -12.96 -42.29
C LEU A 13 -11.86 -12.03 -42.32
N GLY A 14 -12.16 -11.44 -41.15
CA GLY A 14 -12.68 -10.08 -41.10
C GLY A 14 -14.07 -9.92 -40.52
N THR A 15 -14.13 -9.78 -39.18
CA THR A 15 -14.69 -8.59 -38.50
C THR A 15 -14.47 -8.73 -37.00
N THR A 16 -13.39 -8.12 -36.54
CA THR A 16 -13.26 -7.36 -35.29
C THR A 16 -14.43 -7.44 -34.30
N GLY A 17 -14.41 -8.47 -33.48
CA GLY A 17 -15.16 -8.59 -32.23
C GLY A 17 -14.32 -9.37 -31.23
N GLY A 18 -13.01 -9.07 -31.20
CA GLY A 18 -12.05 -9.67 -30.28
C GLY A 18 -12.38 -9.24 -28.87
N TYR A 19 -13.14 -10.08 -28.19
CA TYR A 19 -13.34 -10.09 -26.75
C TYR A 19 -11.95 -10.17 -26.08
N PHE A 20 -11.34 -9.01 -25.83
CA PHE A 20 -10.14 -8.91 -25.01
C PHE A 20 -10.55 -9.28 -23.58
N THR A 21 -10.59 -10.58 -23.27
CA THR A 21 -10.32 -11.02 -21.91
C THR A 21 -8.87 -10.69 -21.63
N TYR A 22 -8.62 -9.47 -21.16
CA TYR A 22 -7.38 -9.13 -20.48
C TYR A 22 -7.37 -10.04 -19.25
N LYS A 23 -6.67 -11.18 -19.35
CA LYS A 23 -6.36 -12.00 -18.19
C LYS A 23 -5.46 -11.12 -17.32
N TYR A 24 -6.06 -10.46 -16.35
CA TYR A 24 -5.33 -9.89 -15.23
C TYR A 24 -4.45 -11.02 -14.67
N VAL A 25 -3.15 -10.79 -14.71
CA VAL A 25 -2.17 -11.68 -14.11
C VAL A 25 -2.28 -11.46 -12.61
N ILE A 26 -3.31 -12.06 -12.02
CA ILE A 26 -3.37 -12.33 -10.59
C ILE A 26 -2.51 -13.56 -10.40
N ASN A 27 -1.30 -13.34 -9.90
CA ASN A 27 -0.31 -14.38 -9.65
C ASN A 27 -0.77 -15.24 -8.50
N LYS A 28 -1.59 -16.24 -8.80
CA LYS A 28 -1.89 -17.31 -7.84
C LYS A 28 -0.60 -18.07 -7.61
N ASP A 29 -0.08 -18.02 -6.39
CA ASP A 29 1.04 -18.85 -5.98
C ASP A 29 0.62 -20.32 -5.85
N ASP A 30 1.58 -21.21 -5.55
CA ASP A 30 1.33 -22.65 -5.33
C ASP A 30 0.33 -22.95 -4.19
N SER A 31 -0.03 -21.96 -3.37
CA SER A 31 -1.05 -22.06 -2.32
C SER A 31 -2.45 -21.59 -2.78
N GLY A 32 -2.58 -21.15 -4.03
CA GLY A 32 -3.80 -20.58 -4.61
C GLY A 32 -4.10 -19.14 -4.16
N LYS A 33 -3.23 -18.52 -3.34
CA LYS A 33 -3.35 -17.13 -2.90
C LYS A 33 -2.47 -16.23 -3.77
N SER A 34 -2.93 -15.03 -4.07
CA SER A 34 -2.09 -14.06 -4.78
C SER A 34 -1.30 -13.22 -3.79
N PHE A 35 0.03 -13.27 -3.87
CA PHE A 35 0.88 -12.38 -3.08
C PHE A 35 0.92 -10.99 -3.72
N MET A 36 0.68 -9.94 -2.92
CA MET A 36 0.61 -8.56 -3.39
C MET A 36 2.02 -7.95 -3.43
N TRP A 37 2.65 -7.95 -4.61
CA TRP A 37 3.85 -7.15 -4.86
C TRP A 37 3.44 -5.74 -5.27
N GLY A 38 3.88 -4.74 -4.51
CA GLY A 38 3.48 -3.36 -4.73
C GLY A 38 4.52 -2.30 -4.34
N VAL A 39 4.16 -1.05 -4.63
CA VAL A 39 4.93 0.13 -4.24
C VAL A 39 3.98 1.22 -3.75
N THR A 40 4.47 2.10 -2.89
CA THR A 40 3.75 3.34 -2.57
C THR A 40 4.04 4.39 -3.65
N MET A 41 3.01 5.06 -4.12
CA MET A 41 3.09 6.25 -4.96
C MET A 41 2.26 7.34 -4.29
N GLY A 42 2.91 8.43 -3.86
CA GLY A 42 2.19 9.59 -3.33
C GLY A 42 1.62 10.43 -4.47
N PRO A 43 0.49 11.13 -4.29
CA PRO A 43 0.11 12.20 -5.20
C PRO A 43 1.18 13.32 -5.15
N SER A 44 1.38 13.97 -6.29
CA SER A 44 2.06 15.27 -6.39
C SER A 44 1.48 16.26 -5.39
N ASP A 45 2.33 17.15 -4.85
CA ASP A 45 1.96 18.49 -4.42
C ASP A 45 0.76 18.94 -5.24
N LEU A 46 -0.32 19.26 -4.53
CA LEU A 46 -1.65 19.53 -5.05
C LEU A 46 -1.63 20.55 -6.21
N ASN A 47 -0.61 21.41 -6.23
CA ASN A 47 -0.43 22.47 -7.21
C ASN A 47 0.25 22.01 -8.52
N ASN A 48 0.83 20.81 -8.56
CA ASN A 48 1.75 20.37 -9.62
C ASN A 48 1.36 19.05 -10.29
N TYR A 49 0.11 18.58 -10.13
CA TYR A 49 -0.32 17.38 -10.83
C TYR A 49 -0.23 17.52 -12.35
N SER A 50 0.34 16.50 -12.98
CA SER A 50 0.30 16.32 -14.42
C SER A 50 -0.06 14.87 -14.74
N LYS A 51 -1.20 14.68 -15.40
CA LYS A 51 -1.64 13.37 -15.90
C LYS A 51 -0.57 12.69 -16.77
N SER A 52 0.19 13.48 -17.53
CA SER A 52 1.30 12.95 -18.35
C SER A 52 2.46 12.43 -17.50
N VAL A 53 2.77 13.09 -16.38
CA VAL A 53 3.81 12.65 -15.44
C VAL A 53 3.32 11.42 -14.69
N TRP A 54 2.07 11.42 -14.23
CA TRP A 54 1.44 10.27 -13.57
C TRP A 54 1.38 9.03 -14.46
N SER A 55 1.06 9.19 -15.75
CA SER A 55 1.13 8.10 -16.73
C SER A 55 2.54 7.56 -16.92
N LYS A 56 3.58 8.40 -16.89
CA LYS A 56 4.97 7.93 -16.90
C LYS A 56 5.30 7.15 -15.63
N GLN A 57 4.83 7.62 -14.48
CA GLN A 57 5.03 6.93 -13.20
C GLN A 57 4.36 5.53 -13.21
N ALA A 58 3.11 5.45 -13.66
CA ALA A 58 2.38 4.18 -13.82
C ALA A 58 3.07 3.22 -14.80
N LYS A 59 3.63 3.73 -15.91
CA LYS A 59 4.42 2.93 -16.84
C LYS A 59 5.65 2.32 -16.16
N VAL A 60 6.40 3.10 -15.39
CA VAL A 60 7.56 2.59 -14.64
C VAL A 60 7.14 1.52 -13.64
N ALA A 61 6.04 1.71 -12.90
CA ALA A 61 5.52 0.69 -11.99
C ALA A 61 5.14 -0.60 -12.73
N LYS A 62 4.53 -0.48 -13.92
CA LYS A 62 4.21 -1.63 -14.76
C LYS A 62 5.47 -2.37 -15.23
N GLU A 63 6.50 -1.63 -15.65
CA GLU A 63 7.78 -2.19 -16.08
C GLU A 63 8.55 -2.86 -14.92
N LEU A 64 8.42 -2.35 -13.69
CA LEU A 64 8.91 -2.98 -12.47
C LEU A 64 8.26 -4.36 -12.22
N GLY A 65 7.06 -4.58 -12.75
CA GLY A 65 6.34 -5.84 -12.66
C GLY A 65 5.42 -5.95 -11.45
N VAL A 66 5.24 -4.88 -10.67
CA VAL A 66 4.26 -4.86 -9.58
C VAL A 66 2.83 -4.94 -10.12
N GLY A 67 1.92 -5.46 -9.29
CA GLY A 67 0.49 -5.49 -9.57
C GLY A 67 -0.31 -4.46 -8.77
N TRP A 68 0.30 -3.85 -7.75
CA TRP A 68 -0.40 -3.05 -6.74
C TRP A 68 0.31 -1.72 -6.49
N ILE A 69 -0.47 -0.65 -6.42
CA ILE A 69 -0.04 0.68 -6.02
C ILE A 69 -0.78 1.07 -4.76
N ARG A 70 -0.03 1.47 -3.73
CA ARG A 70 -0.59 2.07 -2.53
C ARG A 70 -0.52 3.59 -2.68
N LEU A 71 -1.64 4.28 -2.50
CA LEU A 71 -1.71 5.74 -2.60
C LEU A 71 -2.76 6.33 -1.65
N ARG A 72 -2.54 7.58 -1.26
CA ARG A 72 -3.46 8.34 -0.39
C ARG A 72 -4.58 8.95 -1.23
N PHE A 73 -5.82 8.84 -0.73
CA PHE A 73 -6.93 9.61 -1.27
C PHE A 73 -6.68 11.11 -1.05
N ASP A 74 -6.55 11.87 -2.11
CA ASP A 74 -6.40 13.32 -2.04
C ASP A 74 -7.75 13.97 -1.70
N SER A 75 -7.94 14.34 -0.43
CA SER A 75 -9.14 15.01 0.08
C SER A 75 -9.06 16.53 0.06
N GLU A 76 -7.89 17.11 -0.25
CA GLU A 76 -7.63 18.55 -0.18
C GLU A 76 -7.91 19.27 -1.51
N ASN A 77 -8.15 18.52 -2.59
CA ASN A 77 -8.55 19.08 -3.89
C ASN A 77 -9.94 19.74 -3.85
N ILE A 78 -10.16 20.77 -4.68
CA ILE A 78 -11.49 21.40 -4.88
C ILE A 78 -12.52 20.37 -5.32
N ASP A 79 -12.12 19.41 -6.16
CA ASP A 79 -12.91 18.25 -6.53
C ASP A 79 -12.07 16.98 -6.29
N PRO A 80 -12.16 16.40 -5.07
CA PRO A 80 -11.32 15.26 -4.70
C PRO A 80 -11.61 14.04 -5.58
N PHE A 81 -12.85 13.80 -5.99
CA PHE A 81 -13.19 12.64 -6.81
C PHE A 81 -12.63 12.75 -8.22
N LYS A 82 -12.76 13.91 -8.87
CA LYS A 82 -12.20 14.11 -10.22
C LYS A 82 -10.70 13.80 -10.25
N ARG A 83 -9.96 14.29 -9.26
CA ARG A 83 -8.51 14.11 -9.17
C ARG A 83 -8.13 12.64 -8.99
N ASN A 84 -8.73 11.98 -8.01
CA ASN A 84 -8.44 10.59 -7.68
C ASN A 84 -8.92 9.65 -8.82
N ASP A 85 -10.05 9.94 -9.48
CA ASP A 85 -10.53 9.19 -10.65
C ASP A 85 -9.53 9.23 -11.81
N GLU A 86 -8.91 10.39 -12.07
CA GLU A 86 -7.87 10.52 -13.08
C GLU A 86 -6.62 9.69 -12.74
N GLU A 87 -6.24 9.60 -11.48
CA GLU A 87 -5.11 8.78 -11.05
C GLU A 87 -5.39 7.30 -11.18
N ILE A 88 -6.52 6.87 -10.62
CA ILE A 88 -6.96 5.47 -10.60
C ILE A 88 -7.18 4.97 -12.02
N SER A 89 -7.83 5.75 -12.89
CA SER A 89 -8.03 5.36 -14.29
C SER A 89 -6.72 5.20 -15.07
N VAL A 90 -5.70 6.02 -14.78
CA VAL A 90 -4.36 5.83 -15.35
C VAL A 90 -3.76 4.52 -14.85
N LEU A 91 -3.81 4.23 -13.54
CA LEU A 91 -3.29 2.96 -12.99
C LEU A 91 -3.99 1.74 -13.62
N GLU A 92 -5.31 1.77 -13.73
CA GLU A 92 -6.12 0.72 -14.37
C GLU A 92 -5.72 0.50 -15.84
N SER A 93 -5.41 1.57 -16.57
CA SER A 93 -4.95 1.47 -17.98
C SER A 93 -3.62 0.72 -18.15
N TYR A 94 -2.80 0.65 -17.10
CA TYR A 94 -1.57 -0.16 -17.05
C TYR A 94 -1.79 -1.53 -16.40
N GLY A 95 -3.02 -1.86 -16.00
CA GLY A 95 -3.39 -3.09 -15.31
C GLY A 95 -2.85 -3.16 -13.88
N LEU A 96 -2.70 -2.00 -13.23
CA LEU A 96 -2.31 -1.87 -11.82
C LEU A 96 -3.56 -1.75 -10.95
N GLN A 97 -3.54 -2.39 -9.79
CA GLN A 97 -4.61 -2.30 -8.79
C GLN A 97 -4.23 -1.33 -7.66
N THR A 98 -5.23 -0.77 -6.99
CA THR A 98 -5.04 0.24 -5.95
C THR A 98 -5.32 -0.30 -4.55
N VAL A 99 -4.44 0.03 -3.60
CA VAL A 99 -4.72 0.05 -2.17
C VAL A 99 -4.86 1.52 -1.77
N LEU A 100 -6.06 1.94 -1.40
CA LEU A 100 -6.36 3.35 -1.15
C LEU A 100 -6.29 3.66 0.34
N ILE A 101 -5.53 4.68 0.73
CA ILE A 101 -5.50 5.17 2.10
C ILE A 101 -6.56 6.25 2.26
N ILE A 102 -7.50 6.04 3.18
CA ILE A 102 -8.44 7.06 3.63
C ILE A 102 -7.80 7.74 4.83
N GLU A 103 -7.42 9.01 4.69
CA GLU A 103 -6.69 9.73 5.72
C GLU A 103 -7.29 11.11 5.94
N GLN A 104 -7.44 11.46 7.22
CA GLN A 104 -7.75 12.81 7.68
C GLN A 104 -6.86 13.17 8.87
N ASP A 105 -6.55 14.46 9.02
CA ASP A 105 -5.98 14.93 10.27
C ASP A 105 -7.07 15.01 11.35
N ILE A 106 -7.11 13.97 12.18
CA ILE A 106 -8.07 13.83 13.27
C ILE A 106 -7.50 14.26 14.63
N ARG A 107 -6.22 14.63 14.69
CA ARG A 107 -5.45 14.78 15.94
C ARG A 107 -5.89 15.98 16.78
N ASN A 108 -6.47 16.97 16.12
CA ASN A 108 -6.94 18.22 16.73
C ASN A 108 -8.33 18.63 16.25
N LYS A 109 -9.04 17.71 15.58
CA LYS A 109 -10.35 18.02 15.02
C LYS A 109 -11.38 17.98 16.15
N GLY A 110 -11.96 19.13 16.47
CA GLY A 110 -13.18 19.17 17.25
C GLY A 110 -14.35 18.66 16.41
N GLY A 111 -15.33 18.00 17.02
CA GLY A 111 -16.53 17.52 16.34
C GLY A 111 -16.81 16.04 16.57
N ASP A 112 -17.66 15.48 15.72
CA ASP A 112 -18.07 14.07 15.76
C ASP A 112 -17.20 13.26 14.79
N ASN A 113 -16.07 12.78 15.31
CA ASN A 113 -15.10 12.01 14.54
C ASN A 113 -15.71 10.73 13.94
N TYR A 114 -16.69 10.10 14.61
CA TYR A 114 -17.39 8.95 14.06
C TYR A 114 -18.18 9.31 12.81
N LYS A 115 -18.97 10.40 12.87
CA LYS A 115 -19.76 10.85 11.73
C LYS A 115 -18.88 11.23 10.54
N ASP A 116 -17.75 11.87 10.78
CA ASP A 116 -16.78 12.22 9.75
C ASP A 116 -16.19 10.96 9.10
N GLY A 117 -15.72 10.00 9.92
CA GLY A 117 -15.23 8.72 9.43
C GLY A 117 -16.28 7.95 8.64
N TYR A 118 -17.52 7.91 9.11
CA TYR A 118 -18.63 7.24 8.42
C TYR A 118 -18.89 7.87 7.05
N LYS A 119 -18.91 9.21 6.99
CA LYS A 119 -19.09 9.94 5.74
C LYS A 119 -17.97 9.62 4.76
N ASP A 120 -16.72 9.67 5.19
CA ASP A 120 -15.58 9.37 4.33
C ASP A 120 -15.62 7.94 3.82
N GLY A 121 -15.76 6.97 4.73
CA GLY A 121 -15.80 5.55 4.39
C GLY A 121 -16.92 5.23 3.41
N SER A 122 -18.14 5.72 3.67
CA SER A 122 -19.29 5.46 2.81
C SER A 122 -19.22 6.18 1.46
N THR A 123 -18.75 7.43 1.44
CA THR A 123 -18.66 8.21 0.18
C THR A 123 -17.54 7.66 -0.70
N ILE A 124 -16.35 7.45 -0.16
CA ILE A 124 -15.18 7.00 -0.93
C ILE A 124 -15.39 5.55 -1.40
N ALA A 125 -15.76 4.62 -0.50
CA ALA A 125 -15.97 3.24 -0.90
C ALA A 125 -17.20 3.07 -1.81
N GLY A 126 -18.24 3.89 -1.62
CA GLY A 126 -19.40 3.89 -2.52
C GLY A 126 -19.05 4.33 -3.94
N HIS A 127 -18.22 5.37 -4.07
CA HIS A 127 -17.74 5.85 -5.37
C HIS A 127 -16.85 4.83 -6.10
N TYR A 128 -15.97 4.15 -5.36
CA TYR A 128 -15.06 3.14 -5.92
C TYR A 128 -15.54 1.69 -5.80
N LYS A 129 -16.83 1.49 -5.52
CA LYS A 129 -17.41 0.16 -5.31
C LYS A 129 -17.08 -0.80 -6.45
N GLY A 130 -16.51 -1.96 -6.11
CA GLY A 130 -16.09 -2.98 -7.07
C GLY A 130 -14.88 -2.63 -7.93
N LYS A 131 -14.35 -1.39 -7.86
CA LYS A 131 -13.09 -0.98 -8.50
C LYS A 131 -11.92 -1.12 -7.54
N ILE A 132 -12.06 -0.61 -6.31
CA ILE A 132 -11.04 -0.70 -5.26
C ILE A 132 -11.48 -1.69 -4.20
N LYS A 133 -10.65 -2.71 -3.99
CA LYS A 133 -10.92 -3.79 -3.04
C LYS A 133 -10.30 -3.55 -1.67
N TYR A 134 -9.24 -2.77 -1.54
CA TYR A 134 -8.47 -2.63 -0.30
C TYR A 134 -8.38 -1.18 0.13
N TYR A 135 -8.84 -0.89 1.35
CA TYR A 135 -8.81 0.43 1.96
C TYR A 135 -8.01 0.40 3.26
N GLN A 136 -6.94 1.18 3.33
CA GLN A 136 -6.24 1.45 4.57
C GLN A 136 -6.95 2.61 5.29
N MET A 137 -7.43 2.38 6.50
CA MET A 137 -8.34 3.32 7.18
C MET A 137 -7.63 4.54 7.80
N ILE A 138 -6.30 4.49 7.95
CA ILE A 138 -5.41 5.60 8.30
C ILE A 138 -3.95 5.17 8.11
N ASN A 139 -3.01 6.11 7.98
CA ASN A 139 -1.57 5.85 8.08
C ASN A 139 -1.07 5.96 9.53
N GLU A 140 -0.35 4.95 9.99
CA GLU A 140 0.36 4.86 11.28
C GLU A 140 -0.42 5.36 12.53
N GLY A 141 -1.75 5.16 12.56
CA GLY A 141 -2.62 5.74 13.61
C GLY A 141 -2.18 5.42 15.05
N GLY A 142 -1.57 4.26 15.28
CA GLY A 142 -1.01 3.91 16.58
C GLY A 142 0.08 4.88 17.05
N GLY A 143 1.03 5.25 16.18
CA GLY A 143 2.15 6.14 16.54
C GLY A 143 1.68 7.53 16.97
N GLU A 144 0.65 8.05 16.31
CA GLU A 144 0.07 9.38 16.59
C GLU A 144 -0.65 9.46 17.95
N THR A 145 -0.96 8.31 18.55
CA THR A 145 -1.69 8.23 19.83
C THR A 145 -0.80 7.86 21.01
N ILE A 146 0.51 7.65 20.81
CA ILE A 146 1.45 7.38 21.91
C ILE A 146 1.64 8.64 22.79
N LYS A 147 1.66 8.48 24.11
CA LYS A 147 1.76 9.59 25.08
C LYS A 147 3.08 10.35 24.99
N ALA A 148 4.19 9.63 24.76
CA ALA A 148 5.53 10.22 24.78
C ALA A 148 6.49 9.50 23.80
N PRO A 149 7.47 10.21 23.21
CA PRO A 149 8.44 9.63 22.28
C PRO A 149 9.30 8.49 22.86
N THR A 150 9.38 8.38 24.19
CA THR A 150 10.13 7.31 24.87
C THR A 150 9.34 6.00 24.99
N MET A 151 8.05 6.00 24.64
CA MET A 151 7.19 4.82 24.66
C MET A 151 7.19 4.14 23.29
N ASN A 152 6.96 2.83 23.27
CA ASN A 152 7.09 1.99 22.09
C ASN A 152 5.77 1.38 21.59
N GLY A 153 4.66 1.78 22.19
CA GLY A 153 3.30 1.37 21.83
C GLY A 153 3.00 -0.11 22.07
N GLN A 154 3.78 -0.80 22.91
CA GLN A 154 3.56 -2.24 23.16
C GLN A 154 2.44 -2.51 24.16
N ASP A 155 2.17 -1.59 25.08
CA ASP A 155 1.14 -1.73 26.11
C ASP A 155 -0.01 -0.72 25.91
N GLU A 156 -1.24 -1.12 26.28
CA GLU A 156 -2.45 -0.28 26.10
C GLU A 156 -2.38 1.05 26.87
N ASP A 157 -1.64 1.11 27.98
CA ASP A 157 -1.53 2.28 28.84
C ASP A 157 -0.50 3.30 28.34
N GLN A 158 0.23 3.00 27.27
CA GLN A 158 1.17 3.92 26.61
C GLN A 158 0.47 4.90 25.66
N PHE A 159 -0.84 4.74 25.44
CA PHE A 159 -1.64 5.54 24.53
C PHE A 159 -2.41 6.66 25.25
N ASP A 160 -2.36 7.87 24.70
CA ASP A 160 -3.15 9.00 25.15
C ASP A 160 -4.63 8.71 24.86
N GLU A 161 -5.44 8.54 25.90
CA GLU A 161 -6.83 8.13 25.77
C GLU A 161 -7.70 9.14 25.01
N VAL A 162 -7.36 10.44 25.03
CA VAL A 162 -8.12 11.46 24.29
C VAL A 162 -7.82 11.35 22.79
N LYS A 163 -6.53 11.23 22.44
CA LYS A 163 -6.13 11.02 21.04
C LYS A 163 -6.63 9.67 20.51
N TYR A 164 -6.48 8.62 21.31
CA TYR A 164 -6.94 7.27 20.98
C TYR A 164 -8.46 7.22 20.80
N LYS A 165 -9.25 7.86 21.67
CA LYS A 165 -10.70 7.92 21.49
C LYS A 165 -11.07 8.64 20.19
N SER A 166 -10.41 9.75 19.89
CA SER A 166 -10.65 10.50 18.65
C SER A 166 -10.34 9.66 17.41
N LEU A 167 -9.22 8.94 17.43
CA LEU A 167 -8.85 7.99 16.39
C LEU A 167 -9.84 6.84 16.24
N THR A 168 -10.23 6.21 17.35
CA THR A 168 -11.11 5.03 17.29
C THR A 168 -12.54 5.37 16.90
N ASP A 169 -13.07 6.51 17.32
CA ASP A 169 -14.37 6.98 16.83
C ASP A 169 -14.32 7.14 15.31
N TYR A 170 -13.28 7.78 14.76
CA TYR A 170 -13.08 7.92 13.33
C TYR A 170 -12.94 6.56 12.61
N LEU A 171 -12.05 5.68 13.08
CA LEU A 171 -11.84 4.35 12.48
C LEU A 171 -13.10 3.49 12.52
N ARG A 172 -13.90 3.57 13.59
CA ARG A 172 -15.21 2.91 13.66
C ARG A 172 -16.13 3.43 12.55
N GLY A 173 -16.22 4.75 12.43
CA GLY A 173 -16.96 5.42 11.37
C GLY A 173 -16.51 4.94 9.98
N VAL A 174 -15.22 5.03 9.66
CA VAL A 174 -14.66 4.61 8.37
C VAL A 174 -14.99 3.15 8.08
N SER A 175 -14.79 2.26 9.06
CA SER A 175 -15.05 0.82 8.91
C SER A 175 -16.51 0.51 8.58
N GLU A 176 -17.44 1.12 9.34
CA GLU A 176 -18.87 0.95 9.13
C GLU A 176 -19.34 1.60 7.82
N GLY A 177 -18.81 2.78 7.51
CA GLY A 177 -19.07 3.50 6.26
C GLY A 177 -18.66 2.67 5.04
N ILE A 178 -17.43 2.14 5.02
CA ILE A 178 -16.95 1.24 3.94
C ILE A 178 -17.89 0.04 3.82
N THR A 179 -18.20 -0.63 4.93
CA THR A 179 -19.03 -1.84 4.93
C THR A 179 -20.44 -1.57 4.41
N SER A 180 -21.02 -0.40 4.73
CA SER A 180 -22.35 0.00 4.27
C SER A 180 -22.41 0.23 2.75
N ALA A 181 -21.33 0.73 2.16
CA ALA A 181 -21.28 1.13 0.76
C ALA A 181 -20.77 -0.01 -0.14
N ASP A 182 -19.69 -0.67 0.26
CA ASP A 182 -19.05 -1.80 -0.41
C ASP A 182 -18.72 -2.92 0.59
N PRO A 183 -19.66 -3.85 0.85
CA PRO A 183 -19.46 -4.94 1.80
C PRO A 183 -18.38 -5.95 1.38
N ASP A 184 -17.98 -5.97 0.11
CA ASP A 184 -16.93 -6.86 -0.41
C ASP A 184 -15.52 -6.26 -0.24
N ALA A 185 -15.43 -4.98 0.11
CA ALA A 185 -14.18 -4.29 0.36
C ALA A 185 -13.47 -4.80 1.63
N LYS A 186 -12.13 -4.79 1.60
CA LYS A 186 -11.24 -5.18 2.67
C LYS A 186 -10.66 -3.96 3.36
N LYS A 187 -10.74 -3.96 4.69
CA LYS A 187 -10.29 -2.89 5.57
C LYS A 187 -8.94 -3.25 6.18
N ILE A 188 -7.97 -2.36 6.06
CA ILE A 188 -6.62 -2.50 6.58
C ILE A 188 -6.42 -1.49 7.70
N VAL A 189 -6.05 -1.97 8.89
CA VAL A 189 -5.49 -1.12 9.95
C VAL A 189 -3.98 -1.16 9.82
N ASN A 190 -3.33 -0.01 9.81
CA ASN A 190 -1.88 0.08 9.67
C ASN A 190 -1.21 0.54 10.98
N MET A 191 -0.02 -0.01 11.24
CA MET A 191 0.83 0.32 12.39
C MET A 191 2.30 0.41 11.99
N GLY A 192 3.05 1.28 12.66
CA GLY A 192 4.51 1.30 12.58
C GLY A 192 5.15 0.48 13.72
N TRP A 193 6.36 -0.01 13.47
CA TRP A 193 7.27 -0.57 14.48
C TRP A 193 6.63 -1.65 15.41
N THR A 194 6.73 -1.48 16.74
CA THR A 194 6.25 -2.44 17.75
C THR A 194 4.93 -2.03 18.39
N HIS A 195 4.13 -1.19 17.74
CA HIS A 195 2.91 -0.59 18.32
C HIS A 195 1.74 -1.60 18.46
N VAL A 196 1.97 -2.79 19.01
CA VAL A 196 0.99 -3.87 19.11
C VAL A 196 -0.11 -3.60 20.11
N GLY A 197 0.14 -2.79 21.15
CA GLY A 197 -0.88 -2.38 22.11
C GLY A 197 -2.01 -1.57 21.46
N TYR A 198 -1.73 -0.88 20.35
CA TYR A 198 -2.75 -0.23 19.55
C TYR A 198 -3.72 -1.23 18.93
N LEU A 199 -3.21 -2.35 18.38
CA LEU A 199 -4.05 -3.42 17.85
C LEU A 199 -4.89 -4.09 18.95
N ASP A 200 -4.30 -4.27 20.14
CA ASP A 200 -5.02 -4.82 21.30
C ASP A 200 -6.23 -3.96 21.67
N LYS A 201 -6.03 -2.65 21.81
CA LYS A 201 -7.14 -1.73 22.12
C LYS A 201 -8.20 -1.73 21.01
N LEU A 202 -7.81 -1.72 19.73
CA LEU A 202 -8.76 -1.75 18.61
C LEU A 202 -9.63 -3.01 18.62
N ILE A 203 -9.03 -4.17 18.90
CA ILE A 203 -9.76 -5.45 18.98
C ILE A 203 -10.70 -5.45 20.17
N LYS A 204 -10.24 -4.98 21.34
CA LYS A 204 -11.04 -4.84 22.56
C LYS A 204 -12.25 -3.91 22.36
N ASP A 205 -12.06 -2.83 21.58
CA ASP A 205 -13.11 -1.86 21.23
C ASP A 205 -14.00 -2.30 20.05
N ASN A 206 -13.81 -3.54 19.57
CA ASN A 206 -14.56 -4.15 18.47
C ASN A 206 -14.50 -3.35 17.17
N ILE A 207 -13.39 -2.67 16.89
CA ILE A 207 -13.18 -2.01 15.60
C ILE A 207 -13.01 -3.09 14.53
N SER A 208 -13.88 -3.07 13.52
CA SER A 208 -13.88 -4.09 12.47
C SER A 208 -12.81 -3.80 11.41
N PHE A 209 -11.92 -4.76 11.17
CA PHE A 209 -10.93 -4.73 10.09
C PHE A 209 -10.55 -6.14 9.66
N ASP A 210 -10.14 -6.27 8.40
CA ASP A 210 -9.85 -7.55 7.78
C ASP A 210 -8.36 -7.93 7.87
N MET A 211 -7.47 -6.93 7.81
CA MET A 211 -6.03 -7.14 7.66
C MET A 211 -5.22 -6.17 8.49
N ILE A 212 -4.00 -6.58 8.85
CA ILE A 212 -3.01 -5.73 9.53
C ILE A 212 -1.99 -5.29 8.50
N GLY A 213 -1.81 -3.98 8.35
CA GLY A 213 -0.70 -3.36 7.65
C GLY A 213 0.42 -3.04 8.64
N ILE A 214 1.67 -3.28 8.26
CA ILE A 214 2.84 -2.89 9.06
C ILE A 214 3.86 -2.13 8.22
N ASP A 215 4.36 -1.05 8.80
CA ASP A 215 5.46 -0.25 8.24
C ASP A 215 6.75 -0.64 8.95
N TRP A 216 7.78 -0.98 8.16
CA TRP A 216 9.00 -1.61 8.66
C TRP A 216 10.24 -1.18 7.90
N TYR A 217 11.19 -0.59 8.63
CA TYR A 217 12.37 0.07 8.05
C TYR A 217 13.68 -0.59 8.48
N GLY A 218 14.76 -0.31 7.72
CA GLY A 218 16.10 -0.89 7.94
C GLY A 218 16.60 -0.80 9.37
N TRP A 219 16.45 0.38 10.00
CA TRP A 219 16.88 0.65 11.37
C TRP A 219 16.16 -0.20 12.41
N MET A 220 15.00 -0.76 12.06
CA MET A 220 14.22 -1.64 12.95
C MET A 220 14.77 -3.07 12.99
N GLY A 221 15.66 -3.42 12.07
CA GLY A 221 16.28 -4.74 11.97
C GLY A 221 15.38 -5.81 11.32
N PRO A 222 15.79 -7.09 11.35
CA PRO A 222 14.99 -8.18 10.80
C PRO A 222 13.75 -8.45 11.65
N ILE A 223 12.56 -8.23 11.08
CA ILE A 223 11.29 -8.37 11.82
C ILE A 223 11.09 -9.77 12.43
N GLY A 224 11.57 -10.82 11.75
CA GLY A 224 11.46 -12.20 12.21
C GLY A 224 12.22 -12.49 13.51
N GLU A 225 13.16 -11.63 13.88
CA GLU A 225 13.96 -11.75 15.12
C GLU A 225 13.57 -10.67 16.16
N LYS A 226 12.69 -9.73 15.78
CA LYS A 226 12.29 -8.65 16.66
C LYS A 226 11.51 -9.20 17.85
N LYS A 227 12.02 -8.93 19.05
CA LYS A 227 11.32 -9.20 20.31
C LYS A 227 10.63 -7.95 20.85
N LEU A 228 9.47 -8.18 21.45
CA LEU A 228 8.79 -7.26 22.35
C LEU A 228 9.51 -7.25 23.71
N GLU A 229 9.21 -6.28 24.57
CA GLU A 229 9.82 -6.13 25.89
C GLU A 229 9.58 -7.34 26.80
N ASN A 230 8.44 -8.00 26.64
CA ASN A 230 8.11 -9.24 27.34
C ASN A 230 8.85 -10.48 26.78
N GLY A 231 9.73 -10.31 25.78
CA GLY A 231 10.53 -11.36 25.17
C GLY A 231 9.84 -12.15 24.04
N GLN A 232 8.54 -11.93 23.79
CA GLN A 232 7.80 -12.55 22.70
C GLN A 232 8.30 -12.04 21.34
N LEU A 233 8.36 -12.90 20.33
CA LEU A 233 8.60 -12.46 18.95
C LEU A 233 7.42 -11.63 18.44
N LEU A 234 7.71 -10.46 17.88
CA LEU A 234 6.70 -9.56 17.29
C LEU A 234 5.84 -10.30 16.26
N ILE A 235 6.46 -11.16 15.44
CA ILE A 235 5.71 -11.89 14.41
C ILE A 235 4.71 -12.89 14.99
N ASP A 236 5.05 -13.55 16.09
CA ASP A 236 4.13 -14.46 16.77
C ASP A 236 2.99 -13.70 17.42
N ARG A 237 3.28 -12.50 17.96
CA ARG A 237 2.24 -11.59 18.43
C ARG A 237 1.29 -11.19 17.32
N LEU A 238 1.80 -10.76 16.16
CA LEU A 238 0.97 -10.37 15.01
C LEU A 238 0.11 -11.55 14.50
N LYS A 239 0.67 -12.77 14.45
CA LYS A 239 -0.07 -13.98 14.07
C LYS A 239 -1.20 -14.32 15.05
N SER A 240 -1.03 -14.01 16.34
CA SER A 240 -2.06 -14.29 17.36
C SER A 240 -3.39 -13.56 17.12
N TYR A 241 -3.37 -12.46 16.36
CA TYR A 241 -4.59 -11.74 15.96
C TYR A 241 -5.42 -12.46 14.90
N ASN A 242 -4.91 -13.55 14.30
CA ASN A 242 -5.58 -14.34 13.28
C ASN A 242 -6.09 -13.51 12.08
N LYS A 243 -5.31 -12.49 11.71
CA LYS A 243 -5.57 -11.63 10.55
C LYS A 243 -4.38 -11.72 9.58
N PRO A 244 -4.60 -11.66 8.26
CA PRO A 244 -3.50 -11.57 7.31
C PRO A 244 -2.68 -10.28 7.52
N LEU A 245 -1.37 -10.40 7.36
CA LEU A 245 -0.42 -9.30 7.48
C LEU A 245 -0.03 -8.79 6.07
N ILE A 246 0.15 -7.49 5.91
CA ILE A 246 0.74 -6.88 4.71
C ILE A 246 1.83 -5.92 5.17
N PHE A 247 3.00 -5.97 4.55
CA PHE A 247 3.98 -4.89 4.68
C PHE A 247 3.58 -3.73 3.77
N MET A 248 3.22 -2.59 4.35
CA MET A 248 2.63 -1.46 3.61
C MET A 248 3.68 -0.41 3.24
N GLU A 249 4.73 -0.28 4.05
CA GLU A 249 5.90 0.54 3.79
C GLU A 249 7.18 -0.21 4.20
N VAL A 250 8.01 -0.57 3.23
CA VAL A 250 9.33 -1.15 3.49
C VAL A 250 10.39 -0.42 2.71
N ASN A 251 11.43 0.01 3.42
CA ASN A 251 12.62 0.56 2.80
C ASN A 251 13.81 0.54 3.76
N ALA A 252 15.03 0.61 3.23
CA ALA A 252 16.20 0.87 4.06
C ALA A 252 16.25 2.34 4.43
N ASP A 253 16.89 2.64 5.55
CA ASP A 253 17.06 4.01 6.03
C ASP A 253 17.76 4.86 4.98
N SER A 254 17.22 6.05 4.78
CA SER A 254 18.01 7.17 4.27
C SER A 254 18.53 7.94 5.48
N ASP A 255 19.76 8.42 5.45
CA ASP A 255 20.31 9.33 6.47
C ASP A 255 19.77 10.77 6.28
N GLY A 256 18.49 10.87 5.92
CA GLY A 256 17.76 12.11 5.64
C GLY A 256 18.05 12.71 4.26
N ARG A 257 19.19 12.40 3.60
CA ARG A 257 19.52 12.94 2.26
C ARG A 257 20.36 12.03 1.35
N THR A 258 20.96 10.95 1.88
CA THR A 258 21.77 10.02 1.09
C THR A 258 21.09 8.66 1.04
N VAL A 259 20.84 8.19 -0.18
CA VAL A 259 20.38 6.82 -0.41
C VAL A 259 21.60 5.92 -0.47
N HIS A 260 21.74 5.04 0.52
CA HIS A 260 22.74 3.98 0.48
C HIS A 260 22.18 2.83 -0.36
N GLU A 261 22.28 2.92 -1.68
CA GLU A 261 21.63 1.97 -2.61
C GLU A 261 21.94 0.50 -2.29
N ASP A 262 23.16 0.18 -1.86
CA ASP A 262 23.53 -1.19 -1.51
C ASP A 262 22.80 -1.68 -0.24
N LYS A 263 22.59 -0.80 0.76
CA LYS A 263 21.76 -1.12 1.94
C LYS A 263 20.29 -1.26 1.57
N GLN A 264 19.81 -0.41 0.64
CA GLN A 264 18.45 -0.49 0.12
C GLN A 264 18.20 -1.81 -0.62
N VAL A 265 19.14 -2.22 -1.48
CA VAL A 265 19.14 -3.52 -2.16
C VAL A 265 19.13 -4.66 -1.15
N GLU A 266 20.03 -4.65 -0.17
CA GLU A 266 20.15 -5.70 0.84
C GLU A 266 18.85 -5.86 1.63
N PHE A 267 18.32 -4.75 2.17
CA PHE A 267 17.14 -4.79 3.03
C PHE A 267 15.87 -5.18 2.27
N ILE A 268 15.61 -4.60 1.09
CA ILE A 268 14.45 -4.96 0.26
C ILE A 268 14.54 -6.44 -0.15
N SER A 269 15.74 -6.91 -0.51
CA SER A 269 15.96 -8.33 -0.85
C SER A 269 15.62 -9.27 0.29
N LEU A 270 16.18 -8.98 1.46
CA LEU A 270 16.02 -9.79 2.66
C LEU A 270 14.56 -9.83 3.09
N MET A 271 13.95 -8.66 3.25
CA MET A 271 12.57 -8.53 3.74
C MET A 271 11.55 -9.06 2.73
N GLY A 272 11.70 -8.75 1.44
CA GLY A 272 10.76 -9.24 0.42
C GLY A 272 10.85 -10.75 0.23
N LYS A 273 12.05 -11.34 0.29
CA LYS A 273 12.22 -12.80 0.30
C LYS A 273 11.54 -13.41 1.53
N TRP A 274 11.84 -12.88 2.71
CA TRP A 274 11.28 -13.39 3.96
C TRP A 274 9.74 -13.29 3.98
N ALA A 275 9.18 -12.18 3.49
CA ALA A 275 7.73 -11.97 3.38
C ALA A 275 7.08 -13.03 2.46
N TYR A 276 7.69 -13.30 1.30
CA TYR A 276 7.20 -14.31 0.37
C TYR A 276 7.34 -15.74 0.90
N GLU A 277 8.44 -16.07 1.58
CA GLU A 277 8.63 -17.38 2.22
C GLU A 277 7.60 -17.62 3.33
N ASN A 278 7.08 -16.54 3.93
CA ASN A 278 6.06 -16.55 4.98
C ASN A 278 4.65 -16.18 4.46
N ARG A 279 4.39 -16.36 3.16
CA ARG A 279 3.12 -15.98 2.51
C ARG A 279 1.87 -16.75 2.97
N SER A 280 2.02 -17.75 3.84
CA SER A 280 0.88 -18.43 4.47
C SER A 280 0.05 -17.47 5.34
N PHE A 281 0.71 -16.46 5.94
CA PHE A 281 0.07 -15.41 6.74
C PHE A 281 0.40 -13.98 6.29
N ILE A 282 1.43 -13.79 5.45
CA ILE A 282 1.73 -12.49 4.82
C ILE A 282 1.13 -12.44 3.42
N SER A 283 0.26 -11.47 3.18
CA SER A 283 -0.47 -11.32 1.92
C SER A 283 0.20 -10.37 0.93
N GLY A 284 1.15 -9.55 1.37
CA GLY A 284 1.77 -8.56 0.49
C GLY A 284 3.02 -7.89 1.04
N PHE A 285 3.73 -7.25 0.12
CA PHE A 285 4.96 -6.50 0.35
C PHE A 285 5.02 -5.26 -0.55
N PHE A 286 4.97 -4.09 0.08
CA PHE A 286 5.02 -2.79 -0.57
C PHE A 286 6.32 -2.07 -0.23
N VAL A 287 7.10 -1.71 -1.24
CA VAL A 287 8.25 -0.82 -1.06
C VAL A 287 7.74 0.62 -0.90
N LEU A 288 8.22 1.33 0.13
CA LEU A 288 7.90 2.75 0.30
C LEU A 288 8.52 3.56 -0.84
N SER A 289 7.69 4.38 -1.48
CA SER A 289 8.06 5.33 -2.55
C SER A 289 8.69 4.69 -3.79
N LEU A 290 7.94 4.63 -4.89
CA LEU A 290 8.53 4.28 -6.19
C LEU A 290 9.55 5.32 -6.65
N PHE A 291 9.28 6.61 -6.38
CA PHE A 291 10.11 7.72 -6.83
C PHE A 291 10.63 8.54 -5.67
N ASP A 292 11.84 9.07 -5.84
CA ASP A 292 12.29 10.23 -5.07
C ASP A 292 11.40 11.42 -5.41
N GLY A 293 11.42 12.49 -4.62
CA GLY A 293 10.56 13.68 -4.67
C GLY A 293 10.17 14.29 -6.03
N ILE A 294 9.41 13.56 -6.85
CA ILE A 294 8.78 14.04 -8.08
C ILE A 294 7.64 14.99 -7.72
N ASN A 295 7.10 14.79 -6.53
CA ASN A 295 5.80 15.25 -6.13
C ASN A 295 5.88 16.30 -5.02
N ASN A 296 6.89 16.24 -4.18
CA ASN A 296 7.35 17.30 -3.30
C ASN A 296 8.89 17.26 -3.46
N PRO A 297 9.62 18.39 -3.50
CA PRO A 297 11.10 18.39 -3.51
C PRO A 297 11.72 18.89 -2.17
N ASN A 298 10.93 19.00 -1.09
CA ASN A 298 11.35 19.54 0.21
C ASN A 298 11.10 18.62 1.44
N ASP A 299 10.51 17.45 1.24
CA ASP A 299 10.20 16.40 2.21
C ASP A 299 11.38 15.40 2.32
N ASN A 300 11.70 14.96 3.53
CA ASN A 300 12.78 13.99 3.76
C ASN A 300 12.40 12.58 3.28
N ALA A 301 11.11 12.29 3.07
CA ALA A 301 10.63 11.04 2.47
C ALA A 301 11.04 10.88 0.98
N GLU A 302 11.62 11.93 0.39
CA GLU A 302 11.97 12.04 -1.02
C GLU A 302 13.25 11.34 -1.43
N TYR A 303 13.93 10.67 -0.50
CA TYR A 303 15.14 9.89 -0.77
C TYR A 303 14.91 8.37 -0.60
N PHE A 304 13.67 7.93 -0.42
CA PHE A 304 13.35 6.50 -0.35
C PHE A 304 13.05 5.89 -1.72
N GLY A 305 12.95 6.71 -2.77
CA GLY A 305 12.61 6.26 -4.11
C GLY A 305 13.56 5.19 -4.62
N ILE A 306 13.00 4.12 -5.17
CA ILE A 306 13.79 3.15 -5.95
C ILE A 306 14.03 3.63 -7.39
N VAL A 307 13.44 4.77 -7.78
CA VAL A 307 13.68 5.49 -9.02
C VAL A 307 13.94 6.96 -8.70
N GLN A 308 14.97 7.54 -9.29
CA GLN A 308 15.32 8.94 -9.05
C GLN A 308 14.27 9.90 -9.63
N ALA A 309 14.18 11.10 -9.07
CA ALA A 309 13.44 12.20 -9.65
C ALA A 309 14.38 13.03 -10.54
N LYS A 310 13.93 13.44 -11.72
CA LYS A 310 14.70 14.30 -12.64
C LYS A 310 13.88 15.50 -13.07
N LYS A 311 14.50 16.68 -13.08
CA LYS A 311 13.89 17.89 -13.64
C LYS A 311 13.91 17.83 -15.17
N SER A 312 12.75 17.95 -15.80
CA SER A 312 12.64 18.09 -17.25
C SER A 312 13.12 19.47 -17.72
N SER A 313 13.31 19.65 -19.03
CA SER A 313 13.68 20.95 -19.62
C SER A 313 12.66 22.06 -19.32
N GLY A 314 11.39 21.71 -19.12
CA GLY A 314 10.31 22.64 -18.73
C GLY A 314 10.19 22.87 -17.22
N GLY A 315 11.10 22.31 -16.41
CA GLY A 315 11.11 22.51 -14.97
C GLY A 315 10.23 21.56 -14.15
N THR A 316 9.35 20.78 -14.80
CA THR A 316 8.53 19.75 -14.15
C THR A 316 9.39 18.54 -13.76
N MET A 317 9.19 18.01 -12.57
CA MET A 317 9.83 16.76 -12.15
C MET A 317 9.21 15.55 -12.86
N ILE A 318 10.03 14.62 -13.30
CA ILE A 318 9.66 13.40 -14.02
C ILE A 318 10.48 12.21 -13.49
N PRO A 319 10.06 10.96 -13.79
CA PRO A 319 10.91 9.80 -13.53
C PRO A 319 12.30 9.95 -14.16
N GLY A 320 13.33 9.75 -13.35
CA GLY A 320 14.73 9.70 -13.73
C GLY A 320 15.22 8.26 -13.88
N ASP A 321 16.50 8.04 -13.55
CA ASP A 321 17.13 6.73 -13.70
C ASP A 321 16.72 5.79 -12.55
N PRO A 322 16.42 4.51 -12.84
CA PRO A 322 16.18 3.50 -11.79
C PRO A 322 17.44 3.26 -10.95
N ARG A 323 17.26 3.08 -9.64
CA ARG A 323 18.33 2.68 -8.71
C ARG A 323 18.60 1.18 -8.77
N LYS A 324 19.68 0.71 -8.15
CA LYS A 324 19.96 -0.74 -8.04
C LYS A 324 18.80 -1.51 -7.40
N SER A 325 18.16 -0.92 -6.39
CA SER A 325 17.01 -1.49 -5.67
C SER A 325 15.81 -1.76 -6.58
N TYR A 326 15.57 -0.94 -7.61
CA TYR A 326 14.52 -1.18 -8.61
C TYR A 326 14.75 -2.51 -9.33
N TYR A 327 15.95 -2.74 -9.87
CA TYR A 327 16.25 -3.96 -10.59
C TYR A 327 16.24 -5.19 -9.69
N THR A 328 16.77 -5.06 -8.47
CA THR A 328 16.69 -6.11 -7.45
C THR A 328 15.24 -6.50 -7.16
N TYR A 329 14.38 -5.52 -6.90
CA TYR A 329 12.97 -5.78 -6.61
C TYR A 329 12.24 -6.37 -7.84
N GLN A 330 12.54 -5.88 -9.05
CA GLN A 330 12.04 -6.44 -10.30
C GLN A 330 12.38 -7.93 -10.44
N GLU A 331 13.65 -8.31 -10.19
CA GLU A 331 14.09 -9.71 -10.29
C GLU A 331 13.44 -10.59 -9.20
N MET A 332 13.22 -10.06 -8.00
CA MET A 332 12.47 -10.77 -6.97
C MET A 332 11.04 -11.05 -7.39
N ILE A 333 10.34 -10.03 -7.92
CA ILE A 333 8.97 -10.20 -8.41
C ILE A 333 8.95 -11.27 -9.49
N LYS A 334 9.83 -11.18 -10.50
CA LYS A 334 9.95 -12.20 -11.58
C LYS A 334 10.24 -13.60 -11.03
N LYS A 335 11.05 -13.72 -9.99
CA LYS A 335 11.42 -15.01 -9.38
C LYS A 335 10.24 -15.64 -8.62
N TYR A 336 9.45 -14.85 -7.92
CA TYR A 336 8.39 -15.32 -7.01
C TYR A 336 6.98 -15.21 -7.59
N THR A 337 6.88 -14.92 -8.88
CA THR A 337 5.63 -14.79 -9.65
C THR A 337 5.47 -15.89 -10.70
N LYS A 338 6.56 -16.58 -11.05
CA LYS A 338 6.54 -17.77 -11.90
C LYS A 338 6.11 -18.98 -11.07
#